data_AF-A0A7T4T9X8-F1
#
_entry.id   AF-A0A7T4T9X8-F1
#
_cell.length_a   1.000
_cell.length_b   1.000
_cell.length_c   1.000
_cell.angle_alpha   90.00
_cell.angle_beta   90.00
_cell.angle_gamma   90.00
#
_symmetry.space_group_name_H-M   'P 1'
#
loop_
_entity.id
_entity.type
_entity.pdbx_description
1 polymer ?
#
loop_
_entity_poly.entity_id
_entity_poly.type
_entity_poly.pdbx_seq_one_letter_code
_entity_poly.pdbx_strand_id
1 'polypeptide(L)' 'MMELARGSSYIASTRSPATQRAAIAEVFDEFRSLYGPDKLLIFRELLAESLQKRDCLSAAQAVLSFEPG' A
#
# COMPACT_ATOMS: atom_id res chain seq x y z
N MET A 1 -2.65 -14.56 1.84
CA MET A 1 -2.54 -13.22 1.22
C MET A 1 -1.22 -12.58 1.65
N MET A 2 -0.10 -13.07 1.12
CA MET A 2 1.25 -12.74 1.61
C MET A 2 1.65 -11.29 1.24
N GLU A 3 1.30 -10.85 0.04
CA GLU A 3 1.61 -9.49 -0.46
C GLU A 3 0.92 -8.38 0.33
N LEU A 4 -0.30 -8.60 0.82
CA LEU A 4 -0.99 -7.62 1.65
C LEU A 4 -0.33 -7.45 3.03
N ALA A 5 0.03 -8.57 3.67
CA ALA A 5 0.70 -8.54 4.95
C ALA A 5 2.11 -7.92 4.83
N ARG A 6 2.82 -8.22 3.74
CA ARG A 6 4.12 -7.65 3.43
C ARG A 6 4.03 -6.15 3.16
N GLY A 7 3.15 -5.72 2.25
CA GLY A 7 2.98 -4.31 1.90
C GLY A 7 2.54 -3.46 3.08
N SER A 8 1.56 -3.93 3.87
CA SER A 8 1.12 -3.20 5.06
C SER A 8 2.22 -3.10 6.12
N SER A 9 3.03 -4.14 6.32
CA SER A 9 4.15 -4.10 7.28
C SER A 9 5.27 -3.18 6.80
N TYR A 10 5.59 -3.18 5.52
CA TYR A 10 6.62 -2.34 4.94
C TYR A 10 6.24 -0.85 5.06
N ILE A 11 5.02 -0.49 4.63
CA ILE A 11 4.52 0.89 4.71
C ILE A 11 4.46 1.36 6.16
N ALA A 12 3.92 0.55 7.09
CA ALA A 12 3.82 0.91 8.51
C ALA A 12 5.19 1.10 9.20
N SER A 13 6.25 0.49 8.67
CA SER A 13 7.61 0.61 9.22
C SER A 13 8.34 1.90 8.81
N THR A 14 7.80 2.65 7.84
CA THR A 14 8.45 3.87 7.35
C THR A 14 8.32 5.02 8.35
N ARG A 15 9.44 5.70 8.63
CA ARG A 15 9.50 6.76 9.66
C ARG A 15 9.19 8.17 9.15
N SER A 16 9.10 8.36 7.83
CA SER A 16 8.85 9.69 7.24
C SER A 16 7.82 9.63 6.10
N PRO A 17 7.06 10.71 5.86
CA PRO A 17 6.08 10.77 4.76
C PRO A 17 6.68 10.57 3.37
N ALA A 18 7.96 10.95 3.18
CA ALA A 18 8.66 10.76 1.91
C ALA A 18 9.00 9.27 1.68
N THR A 19 9.54 8.59 2.71
CA THR A 19 9.82 7.15 2.65
C THR A 19 8.55 6.31 2.56
N GLN A 20 7.45 6.80 3.12
CA GLN A 20 6.15 6.14 3.06
C GLN A 20 5.57 6.15 1.64
N ARG A 21 5.67 7.29 0.92
CA ARG A 21 5.23 7.37 -0.49
C ARG A 21 6.06 6.47 -1.40
N ALA A 22 7.39 6.41 -1.20
CA ALA A 22 8.24 5.48 -1.93
C ALA A 22 7.85 4.02 -1.68
N ALA A 23 7.62 3.65 -0.41
CA ALA A 23 7.18 2.30 -0.05
C ALA A 23 5.82 1.93 -0.65
N ILE A 24 4.87 2.88 -0.70
CA ILE A 24 3.59 2.68 -1.38
C ILE A 24 3.81 2.43 -2.87
N ALA A 25 4.61 3.27 -3.54
CA ALA A 25 4.90 3.09 -4.97
C ALA A 25 5.53 1.72 -5.27
N GLU A 26 6.53 1.31 -4.49
CA GLU A 26 7.18 0.00 -4.64
C GLU A 26 6.19 -1.16 -4.48
N VAL A 27 5.31 -1.10 -3.48
CA VAL A 27 4.29 -2.14 -3.23
C VAL A 27 3.28 -2.22 -4.38
N PHE A 28 2.90 -1.09 -4.96
CA PHE A 28 1.99 -1.04 -6.10
C PHE A 28 2.67 -1.51 -7.40
N ASP A 29 3.92 -1.15 -7.63
CA ASP A 29 4.69 -1.59 -8.79
C ASP A 29 4.95 -3.09 -8.77
N GLU A 30 5.32 -3.65 -7.61
CA GLU A 30 5.50 -5.09 -7.43
C GLU A 30 4.19 -5.83 -7.66
N PHE A 31 3.08 -5.36 -7.07
CA PHE A 31 1.77 -5.97 -7.27
C PHE A 31 1.32 -5.90 -8.73
N ARG A 32 1.50 -4.75 -9.40
CA ARG A 32 1.19 -4.55 -10.82
C ARG A 32 1.96 -5.51 -11.70
N SER A 33 3.26 -5.69 -11.43
CA SER A 33 4.12 -6.60 -12.19
C SER A 33 3.66 -8.06 -12.08
N LEU A 34 3.20 -8.48 -10.89
CA LEU A 34 2.78 -9.86 -10.63
C LEU A 34 1.36 -10.19 -11.11
N TYR A 35 0.43 -9.24 -10.97
CA TYR A 35 -1.01 -9.51 -11.12
C TYR A 35 -1.72 -8.69 -12.19
N GLY A 36 -1.02 -7.76 -12.81
CA GLY A 36 -1.57 -6.82 -13.79
C GLY A 36 -2.33 -5.65 -13.15
N PRO A 37 -2.62 -4.60 -13.93
CA PRO A 37 -3.24 -3.38 -13.44
C PRO A 37 -4.71 -3.55 -13.03
N ASP A 38 -5.42 -4.54 -13.59
CA ASP A 38 -6.87 -4.74 -13.37
C ASP A 38 -7.25 -4.97 -11.90
N LYS A 39 -6.29 -5.45 -11.09
CA LYS A 39 -6.51 -5.76 -9.68
C LYS A 39 -5.97 -4.70 -8.73
N LEU A 40 -5.35 -3.63 -9.24
CA LEU A 40 -4.72 -2.59 -8.41
C LEU A 40 -5.72 -1.84 -7.55
N LEU A 41 -6.92 -1.56 -8.08
CA LEU A 41 -7.96 -0.85 -7.31
C LEU A 41 -8.41 -1.67 -6.10
N ILE A 42 -8.67 -2.97 -6.29
CA ILE A 42 -9.05 -3.88 -5.21
C ILE A 42 -7.91 -4.00 -4.20
N PHE A 43 -6.67 -4.14 -4.69
CA PHE A 43 -5.50 -4.21 -3.82
C PHE A 43 -5.30 -2.94 -2.98
N ARG A 44 -5.51 -1.75 -3.58
CA ARG A 44 -5.45 -0.45 -2.88
C ARG A 44 -6.43 -0.41 -1.71
N GLU A 45 -7.68 -0.80 -1.94
CA GLU A 45 -8.72 -0.79 -0.90
C GLU A 45 -8.38 -1.77 0.23
N LEU A 46 -8.01 -3.00 -0.10
CA LEU A 46 -7.63 -4.00 0.89
C LEU A 46 -6.39 -3.59 1.70
N LEU A 47 -5.41 -2.96 1.05
CA LEU A 47 -4.18 -2.50 1.71
C LEU A 47 -4.48 -1.34 2.67
N ALA A 48 -5.32 -0.40 2.26
CA ALA A 48 -5.79 0.68 3.12
C ALA A 48 -6.57 0.14 4.32
N GLU A 49 -7.50 -0.79 4.11
CA GLU A 49 -8.25 -1.44 5.19
C GLU A 49 -7.30 -2.18 6.16
N SER A 50 -6.30 -2.88 5.64
CA SER A 50 -5.29 -3.55 6.46
C SER A 50 -4.46 -2.58 7.31
N LEU A 51 -4.19 -1.37 6.82
CA LEU A 51 -3.47 -0.34 7.56
C LEU A 51 -4.39 0.32 8.61
N GLN A 52 -5.67 0.53 8.31
CA GLN A 52 -6.65 1.01 9.28
C GLN A 52 -6.81 0.03 10.45
N LYS A 53 -6.88 -1.27 10.18
CA LYS A 53 -6.93 -2.32 11.22
C LYS A 53 -5.69 -2.35 12.12
N ARG A 54 -4.58 -1.75 11.69
CA ARG A 54 -3.32 -1.61 12.45
C ARG A 54 -3.16 -0.22 13.07
N ASP A 55 -4.23 0.57 13.12
CA ASP A 55 -4.27 1.95 13.61
C ASP A 55 -3.31 2.91 12.89
N CYS A 56 -2.89 2.53 11.67
CA CYS A 56 -1.97 3.31 10.82
C CYS A 56 -2.78 4.20 9.87
N LEU A 57 -3.62 5.08 10.43
CA LEU A 57 -4.60 5.87 9.67
C LEU A 57 -3.97 6.81 8.62
N SER A 58 -2.84 7.43 8.95
CA SER A 58 -2.08 8.28 8.02
C SER A 58 -1.54 7.49 6.82
N ALA A 59 -1.15 6.23 7.05
CA ALA A 59 -0.70 5.32 6.00
C ALA A 59 -1.84 4.82 5.13
N ALA A 60 -2.97 4.48 5.74
CA ALA A 60 -4.17 4.13 5.00
C ALA A 60 -4.63 5.27 4.10
N GLN A 61 -4.66 6.51 4.61
CA GLN A 61 -5.02 7.68 3.82
C GLN A 61 -4.04 7.92 2.66
N ALA A 62 -2.74 7.77 2.90
CA ALA A 62 -1.73 7.91 1.86
C ALA A 62 -1.89 6.86 0.74
N VAL A 63 -2.25 5.61 1.09
CA VAL A 63 -2.54 4.55 0.11
C VAL A 63 -3.80 4.87 -0.70
N LEU A 64 -4.86 5.37 -0.06
CA LEU A 64 -6.10 5.75 -0.76
C LEU A 64 -5.92 6.94 -1.70
N SER A 65 -5.07 7.89 -1.33
CA SER A 65 -4.72 9.06 -2.13
C SER A 65 -3.61 8.78 -3.16
N PHE A 66 -3.08 7.56 -3.22
CA PHE A 66 -2.09 7.17 -4.21
C PHE A 66 -2.77 6.80 -5.53
N GLU A 67 -2.38 7.52 -6.58
CA GLU A 67 -2.78 7.27 -7.96
C GLU A 67 -1.62 6.52 -8.65
N PRO A 68 -1.73 5.20 -8.85
CA PRO A 68 -0.73 4.45 -9.60
C PRO A 68 -0.77 4.91 -11.08
N GLY A 69 0.32 5.50 -11.54
CA GLY A 69 0.49 5.96 -12.93
C GLY A 69 0.72 4.83 -13.94
#